data_AF-A0ABD0VSF1-F1
#
_entry.id   AF-A0ABD0VSF1-F1
#
_cell.length_a   1.000
_cell.length_b   1.000
_cell.length_c   1.000
_cell.angle_alpha   90.00
_cell.angle_beta   90.00
_cell.angle_gamma   90.00
#
_symmetry.space_group_name_H-M   'P 1'
#
loop_
_entity.id
_entity.type
_entity.pdbx_description
1 polymer ?
#
loop_
_entity_poly.entity_id
_entity_poly.type
_entity_poly.pdbx_seq_one_letter_code
_entity_poly.pdbx_strand_id
1 'polypeptide(L)' 'MLLILFIGIRILRMTFLLIFLNFTISHVHREGNACADWLANLGCNLEFFTNFTCLNLLNMLKGLISLDKMVLPYVRI' A
#
# COMPACT_ATOMS: atom_id res chain seq x y z
N MET A 1 6.54 -19.03 -20.06
CA MET A 1 7.05 -17.94 -20.93
C MET A 1 6.22 -16.65 -20.80
N LEU A 2 4.88 -16.70 -20.91
CA LEU A 2 3.99 -15.52 -20.76
C LEU A 2 4.03 -14.83 -19.38
N LEU A 3 4.17 -15.59 -18.28
CA LEU A 3 4.19 -15.04 -16.91
C LEU A 3 5.43 -14.16 -16.64
N ILE A 4 6.58 -14.57 -17.16
CA ILE A 4 7.87 -13.85 -17.02
C ILE A 4 7.84 -12.54 -17.81
N LEU A 5 7.21 -12.54 -18.99
CA LEU A 5 7.03 -11.35 -19.81
C LEU A 5 6.14 -10.31 -19.10
N PHE A 6 5.04 -10.75 -18.48
CA PHE A 6 4.13 -9.87 -17.73
C PHE A 6 4.80 -9.24 -16.50
N ILE A 7 5.61 -10.02 -15.79
CA ILE A 7 6.39 -9.52 -14.64
C ILE A 7 7.43 -8.51 -15.12
N GLY A 8 8.15 -8.81 -16.20
CA GLY A 8 9.14 -7.91 -16.80
C GLY A 8 8.55 -6.56 -17.22
N ILE A 9 7.38 -6.56 -17.88
CA ILE A 9 6.67 -5.34 -18.28
C ILE A 9 6.25 -4.49 -17.07
N ARG A 10 5.77 -5.14 -15.98
CA ARG A 10 5.36 -4.41 -14.76
C ARG A 10 6.54 -3.78 -14.03
N ILE A 11 7.68 -4.47 -13.97
CA ILE A 11 8.91 -3.95 -13.37
C ILE A 11 9.40 -2.73 -14.16
N LEU A 12 9.45 -2.84 -15.50
CA LEU A 12 9.95 -1.78 -16.36
C LEU A 12 9.08 -0.51 -16.28
N ARG A 13 7.77 -0.68 -16.11
CA ARG A 13 6.83 0.43 -15.90
C ARG A 13 7.05 1.15 -14.57
N MET A 14 7.33 0.41 -13.49
CA MET A 14 7.63 1.01 -12.18
C MET A 14 8.97 1.76 -12.20
N THR A 15 10.01 1.20 -12.82
CA THR A 15 11.30 1.89 -12.95
C THR A 15 11.19 3.18 -13.76
N PHE A 16 10.35 3.20 -14.80
CA PHE A 16 10.11 4.41 -15.59
C PHE A 16 9.39 5.50 -14.78
N LEU A 17 8.40 5.13 -13.96
CA LEU A 17 7.69 6.07 -13.08
C LEU A 17 8.61 6.67 -11.99
N LEU A 18 9.61 5.90 -11.57
CA LEU A 18 10.52 6.28 -10.49
C LEU A 18 11.79 7.00 -10.99
N ILE A 19 12.02 7.07 -12.31
CA ILE A 19 13.30 7.51 -12.90
C ILE A 19 13.64 8.98 -12.60
N PHE A 20 12.64 9.81 -12.32
CA PHE A 20 12.79 11.23 -11.98
C PHE A 20 12.62 11.51 -10.48
N LEU A 21 12.48 10.47 -9.65
CA LEU A 21 12.31 10.59 -8.21
C LEU A 21 13.62 10.19 -7.52
N ASN A 22 14.06 10.99 -6.56
CA ASN A 22 15.08 10.56 -5.62
C ASN A 22 14.41 9.68 -4.56
N PHE A 23 14.44 8.36 -4.74
CA PHE A 23 13.81 7.41 -3.83
C PHE A 23 14.82 6.43 -3.24
N THR A 24 14.46 5.86 -2.09
CA THR A 24 15.17 4.73 -1.49
C THR A 24 14.19 3.59 -1.27
N ILE A 25 14.62 2.35 -1.50
CA ILE A 25 13.83 1.15 -1.19
C ILE A 25 14.39 0.56 0.09
N SER A 26 13.53 0.35 1.07
CA SER A 26 13.85 -0.34 2.31
C SER A 26 12.83 -1.45 2.57
N HIS A 27 13.25 -2.47 3.30
CA HIS A 27 12.37 -3.55 3.72
C HIS A 27 11.60 -3.14 4.98
N VAL A 28 10.29 -3.37 4.99
CA VAL A 28 9.41 -3.11 6.16
C VAL A 28 8.77 -4.43 6.57
N HIS A 29 8.67 -4.67 7.89
CA HIS A 29 7.95 -5.83 8.41
C HIS A 29 6.46 -5.76 8.02
N ARG A 30 5.85 -6.91 7.77
CA ARG A 30 4.45 -7.00 7.32
C ARG A 30 3.48 -6.24 8.23
N GLU A 31 3.69 -6.33 9.54
CA GLU A 31 2.87 -5.66 10.56
C GLU A 31 2.99 -4.12 10.50
N GLY A 32 4.17 -3.61 10.15
CA GLY A 32 4.43 -2.19 9.91
C GLY A 32 3.89 -1.69 8.57
N ASN A 33 3.29 -2.56 7.76
CA ASN A 33 2.68 -2.22 6.47
C ASN A 33 1.15 -2.40 6.47
N ALA A 34 0.53 -2.43 7.65
CA ALA A 34 -0.90 -2.71 7.82
C ALA A 34 -1.83 -1.73 7.09
N CYS A 35 -1.50 -0.44 7.08
CA CYS A 35 -2.27 0.58 6.37
C CYS A 35 -2.32 0.30 4.85
N ALA A 36 -1.17 0.00 4.23
CA ALA A 36 -1.10 -0.26 2.79
C ALA A 36 -1.82 -1.57 2.43
N ASP A 37 -1.66 -2.61 3.26
CA ASP A 37 -2.35 -3.88 3.05
C ASP A 37 -3.87 -3.75 3.21
N TRP A 38 -4.34 -2.98 4.19
CA TRP A 38 -5.76 -2.70 4.35
C TRP A 38 -6.32 -1.91 3.16
N LEU A 39 -5.61 -0.88 2.69
CA LEU A 39 -6.01 -0.09 1.52
C LEU A 39 -6.03 -0.93 0.23
N ALA A 40 -5.06 -1.83 0.05
CA ALA A 40 -5.02 -2.74 -1.09
C ALA A 40 -6.25 -3.67 -1.09
N ASN A 41 -6.58 -4.27 0.05
CA ASN A 41 -7.76 -5.13 0.20
C ASN A 41 -9.07 -4.36 0.00
N LEU A 42 -9.17 -3.14 0.53
CA LEU A 42 -10.31 -2.27 0.27
C LEU A 42 -10.45 -1.98 -1.23
N GLY A 43 -9.36 -1.58 -1.88
CA GLY A 43 -9.32 -1.27 -3.31
C GLY A 43 -9.72 -2.44 -4.20
N CYS A 44 -9.35 -3.67 -3.84
CA CYS A 44 -9.77 -4.88 -4.56
C CYS A 44 -11.28 -5.10 -4.53
N ASN A 45 -11.99 -4.59 -3.52
CA ASN A 45 -13.43 -4.74 -3.37
C ASN A 45 -14.23 -3.56 -3.92
N LEU A 46 -13.56 -2.53 -4.46
CA LEU A 46 -14.20 -1.35 -5.02
C LEU A 46 -14.31 -1.47 -6.54
N GLU A 47 -15.52 -1.30 -7.07
CA GLU A 47 -15.76 -1.27 -8.52
C GLU A 47 -15.32 0.04 -9.17
N PHE A 48 -15.32 1.13 -8.41
CA PHE A 48 -15.00 2.48 -8.87
C PHE A 48 -13.94 3.13 -8.01
N PHE A 49 -13.26 4.12 -8.59
CA PHE A 49 -12.32 4.94 -7.85
C PHE A 49 -13.02 5.70 -6.72
N THR A 50 -12.51 5.54 -5.49
CA THR A 50 -12.99 6.26 -4.32
C THR A 50 -11.90 7.18 -3.79
N ASN A 51 -12.27 8.42 -3.45
CA ASN A 51 -11.35 9.37 -2.84
C ASN A 51 -11.60 9.47 -1.33
N PHE A 52 -10.54 9.36 -0.53
CA PHE A 52 -10.60 9.53 0.92
C PHE A 52 -9.92 10.83 1.32
N THR A 53 -10.64 11.65 2.07
CA THR A 53 -10.10 12.86 2.72
C THR A 53 -9.97 12.63 4.22
N CYS A 54 -9.25 13.49 4.94
CA CYS A 54 -9.14 13.41 6.40
C CYS A 54 -10.50 13.42 7.12
N LEU A 55 -11.51 14.05 6.51
CA LEU A 55 -12.88 14.12 7.05
C LEU A 55 -13.62 12.79 6.90
N ASN A 56 -13.40 12.08 5.78
CA ASN A 56 -14.14 10.88 5.41
C ASN A 56 -13.30 9.59 5.55
N LEU A 57 -12.21 9.64 6.32
CA LEU A 57 -11.36 8.47 6.53
C LEU A 57 -12.11 7.43 7.37
N LEU A 58 -12.15 6.18 6.90
CA LEU A 58 -12.79 5.09 7.62
C LEU A 58 -12.14 4.90 9.00
N ASN A 59 -12.97 4.61 10.01
CA ASN A 59 -12.52 4.44 11.39
C ASN A 59 -11.45 3.35 11.53
N MET A 60 -11.53 2.30 10.73
CA MET A 60 -10.51 1.24 10.72
C MET A 60 -9.14 1.79 10.31
N LEU A 61 -9.08 2.57 9.22
CA LEU A 61 -7.85 3.19 8.76
C LEU A 61 -7.32 4.24 9.75
N LYS A 62 -8.21 5.00 10.42
CA LYS A 62 -7.83 5.90 11.52
C LYS A 62 -7.13 5.12 12.64
N GLY A 63 -7.69 3.99 13.05
CA GLY A 63 -7.09 3.12 14.07
C GLY A 63 -5.72 2.58 13.68
N LEU A 64 -5.57 2.12 12.43
CA LEU A 64 -4.30 1.63 11.90
C LEU A 64 -3.21 2.74 11.88
N ILE A 65 -3.57 3.95 11.45
CA ILE A 65 -2.65 5.11 11.49
C ILE A 65 -2.26 5.47 12.93
N SER A 66 -3.20 5.38 13.86
CA SER A 66 -2.90 5.62 15.29
C SER A 66 -1.93 4.58 15.85
N LEU A 67 -2.08 3.30 15.50
CA LEU A 67 -1.14 2.25 15.90
C LEU A 67 0.25 2.48 15.31
N ASP A 68 0.33 2.84 14.03
CA ASP A 68 1.58 3.14 13.33
C ASP A 68 2.33 4.31 14.00
N LYS A 69 1.62 5.39 14.34
CA LYS A 69 2.18 6.53 15.08
C LYS A 69 2.67 6.17 16.48
N MET A 70 2.04 5.19 17.13
CA MET A 70 2.43 4.69 18.45
C MET A 70 3.51 3.61 18.38
N VAL A 71 3.95 3.23 17.17
CA VAL A 71 4.92 2.14 16.93
C VAL A 71 4.43 0.81 17.53
N LEU A 72 3.11 0.58 17.49
CA LEU A 72 2.49 -0.65 17.96
C LEU A 72 2.26 -1.60 16.79
N PRO A 73 2.57 -2.90 16.94
CA PRO A 73 2.35 -3.86 15.88
C PRO A 73 0.85 -4.07 15.63
N TYR A 74 0.46 -4.07 14.36
CA TYR A 74 -0.87 -4.54 13.97
C TYR A 74 -0.90 -6.07 13.97
N VAL A 75 -1.54 -6.65 15.00
CA VAL A 75 -1.71 -8.10 15.12
C VAL A 75 -2.96 -8.53 14.37
N ARG A 76 -2.78 -9.39 13.38
CA ARG A 76 -3.86 -10.08 12.67
C ARG A 76 -3.86 -11.54 13.15
N ILE A 77 -4.96 -11.96 13.76
CA ILE A 77 -5.17 -13.35 14.22
C ILE A 77 -5.57 -14.21 13.03
#